data_AF-A0A970S5T0-F1
#
_entry.id   AF-A0A970S5T0-F1
#
_cell.length_a   1.000
_cell.length_b   1.000
_cell.length_c   1.000
_cell.angle_alpha   90.00
_cell.angle_beta   90.00
_cell.angle_gamma   90.00
#
_symmetry.space_group_name_H-M   'P 1'
#
loop_
_entity.id
_entity.type
_entity.pdbx_description
1 polymer ?
#
loop_
_entity_poly.entity_id
_entity_poly.type
_entity_poly.pdbx_seq_one_letter_code
_entity_poly.pdbx_strand_id
1 'polypeptide(L)'
;MTEHINTISRLPNELCPAFMEWCVRGGHEIKIKKDRVVIRKGTKTGEIFAKRGLVQPSYLMNDYMIGRFKLFSLQWLKYGKSFVNDLDNSMMSKFAEAHRQINLAKVA
;
A
#
# COMPACT_ATOMS: atom_id res chain seq x y z
N MET A 1 -1.60 -7.83 33.94
CA MET A 1 -0.77 -6.92 33.13
C MET A 1 -1.44 -6.76 31.79
N THR A 2 -2.12 -5.64 31.55
CA THR A 2 -2.69 -5.31 30.25
C THR A 2 -1.55 -4.82 29.37
N GLU A 3 -1.02 -5.66 28.49
CA GLU A 3 0.02 -5.25 27.55
C GLU A 3 -0.55 -4.14 26.66
N HIS A 4 -0.04 -2.92 26.82
CA HIS A 4 -0.25 -1.85 25.85
C HIS A 4 0.52 -2.20 24.57
N ILE A 5 -0.10 -3.01 23.72
CA ILE A 5 0.35 -3.15 22.34
C ILE A 5 0.11 -1.78 21.69
N ASN A 6 1.18 -1.01 21.47
CA ASN A 6 1.11 0.23 20.71
C ASN A 6 0.50 -0.10 19.33
N THR A 7 -0.75 0.30 19.11
CA THR A 7 -1.41 0.11 17.82
C THR A 7 -0.65 0.93 16.78
N ILE A 8 0.00 0.24 15.83
CA ILE A 8 0.68 0.90 14.72
C ILE A 8 -0.40 1.51 13.82
N SER A 9 -0.64 2.81 14.00
CA SER A 9 -1.66 3.58 13.27
C SER A 9 -1.14 4.22 12.00
N ARG A 10 0.19 4.13 11.75
CA ARG A 10 0.85 4.81 10.64
C ARG A 10 1.62 3.83 9.76
N LEU A 11 1.46 3.99 8.46
CA LEU A 11 2.18 3.26 7.41
C LEU A 11 3.46 4.02 7.06
N PRO A 12 4.66 3.45 7.26
CA PRO A 12 5.91 4.03 6.79
C PRO A 12 5.92 4.16 5.27
N ASN A 13 6.48 5.27 4.76
CA ASN A 13 6.53 5.51 3.32
C ASN A 13 7.29 4.43 2.55
N GLU A 14 8.37 3.92 3.13
CA GLU A 14 9.20 2.86 2.53
C GLU A 14 8.42 1.56 2.31
N LEU A 15 7.43 1.28 3.15
CA LEU A 15 6.60 0.07 3.04
C LEU A 15 5.31 0.31 2.24
N CYS A 16 4.98 1.57 1.94
CA CYS A 16 3.75 1.92 1.23
C CYS A 16 3.64 1.20 -0.12
N PRO A 17 4.67 1.19 -1.00
CA PRO A 17 4.53 0.59 -2.32
C PRO A 17 4.26 -0.92 -2.25
N ALA A 18 5.05 -1.67 -1.46
CA ALA A 18 4.86 -3.10 -1.26
C ALA A 18 3.50 -3.43 -0.61
N PHE A 19 3.08 -2.64 0.37
CA PHE A 19 1.78 -2.82 1.02
C PHE A 19 0.60 -2.60 0.07
N MET A 20 0.70 -1.60 -0.80
CA MET A 20 -0.32 -1.30 -1.80
C MET A 20 -0.42 -2.40 -2.85
N GLU A 21 0.71 -2.91 -3.34
CA GLU A 21 0.73 -4.07 -4.24
C GLU A 21 0.12 -5.31 -3.57
N TRP A 22 0.43 -5.55 -2.31
CA TRP A 22 -0.16 -6.64 -1.53
C TRP A 22 -1.69 -6.49 -1.41
N CYS A 23 -2.19 -5.28 -1.20
CA CYS A 23 -3.62 -4.99 -1.23
C CYS A 23 -4.25 -5.34 -2.59
N VAL A 24 -3.64 -4.90 -3.71
CA VAL A 24 -4.14 -5.20 -5.07
C VAL A 24 -4.20 -6.70 -5.32
N ARG A 25 -3.12 -7.44 -5.03
CA ARG A 25 -3.09 -8.91 -5.16
C ARG A 25 -4.10 -9.61 -4.26
N GLY A 26 -4.37 -9.02 -3.10
CA GLY A 26 -5.45 -9.45 -2.20
C GLY A 26 -6.86 -9.13 -2.71
N GLY A 27 -7.01 -8.60 -3.93
CA GLY A 27 -8.28 -8.26 -4.56
C GLY A 27 -8.88 -6.93 -4.07
N HIS A 28 -8.04 -5.98 -3.64
CA HIS A 28 -8.52 -4.65 -3.30
C HIS A 28 -8.41 -3.71 -4.50
N GLU A 29 -9.44 -2.87 -4.68
CA GLU A 29 -9.40 -1.75 -5.59
C GLU A 29 -8.81 -0.51 -4.91
N ILE A 30 -7.94 0.21 -5.60
CA ILE A 30 -7.31 1.44 -5.11
C ILE A 30 -7.81 2.64 -5.90
N LYS A 31 -8.28 3.68 -5.21
CA LYS A 31 -8.67 4.97 -5.80
C LYS A 31 -7.99 6.11 -5.06
N ILE A 32 -7.25 6.92 -5.80
CA ILE A 32 -6.60 8.12 -5.26
C ILE A 32 -7.63 9.26 -5.24
N LYS A 33 -7.77 9.92 -4.09
CA LYS A 33 -8.63 11.10 -3.92
C LYS A 33 -7.80 12.28 -3.40
N LYS A 34 -8.42 13.46 -3.37
CA LYS A 34 -7.84 14.61 -2.68
C LYS A 34 -7.56 14.25 -1.22
N ASP A 35 -6.28 14.34 -0.87
CA ASP A 35 -5.70 14.12 0.45
C ASP A 35 -5.82 12.71 1.08
N ARG A 36 -6.13 11.69 0.27
CA ARG A 36 -6.21 10.30 0.75
C ARG A 36 -6.18 9.28 -0.37
N VAL A 37 -5.77 8.07 -0.03
CA VAL A 37 -5.93 6.87 -0.86
C VAL A 37 -7.05 6.02 -0.27
N VAL A 38 -8.05 5.70 -1.09
CA VAL A 38 -9.20 4.87 -0.72
C VAL A 38 -9.01 3.47 -1.26
N ILE A 39 -9.11 2.47 -0.40
CA ILE A 39 -8.84 1.06 -0.72
C ILE A 39 -10.09 0.25 -0.39
N ARG A 40 -10.65 -0.48 -1.36
CA ARG A 40 -11.94 -1.18 -1.19
C ARG A 40 -11.86 -2.66 -1.50
N LYS A 41 -12.59 -3.47 -0.73
CA LYS A 41 -12.83 -4.88 -1.03
C LYS A 41 -14.24 -5.27 -0.59
N GLY A 42 -15.14 -5.46 -1.57
CA GLY A 42 -16.57 -5.62 -1.30
C GLY A 42 -17.13 -4.41 -0.56
N THR A 43 -17.78 -4.64 0.59
CA THR A 43 -18.34 -3.59 1.45
C THR A 43 -17.30 -2.90 2.35
N LYS A 44 -16.07 -3.42 2.44
CA LYS A 44 -15.04 -2.88 3.33
C LYS A 44 -14.29 -1.73 2.65
N THR A 45 -14.12 -0.62 3.39
CA THR A 45 -13.41 0.57 2.92
C THR A 45 -12.29 0.95 3.88
N GLY A 46 -11.09 1.05 3.32
CA GLY A 46 -9.88 1.54 3.97
C GLY A 46 -9.48 2.91 3.45
N GLU A 47 -8.83 3.69 4.31
CA GLU A 47 -8.28 4.99 3.97
C GLU A 47 -6.85 5.13 4.51
N ILE A 48 -5.98 5.67 3.66
CA ILE A 48 -4.63 6.12 4.00
C ILE A 48 -4.59 7.63 3.73
N PHE A 49 -4.38 8.43 4.77
CA PHE A 49 -4.41 9.89 4.66
C PHE A 49 -3.04 10.41 4.21
N ALA A 50 -3.03 11.18 3.12
CA ALA A 50 -1.83 11.69 2.49
C ALA A 50 -2.01 13.17 2.11
N LYS A 51 -1.02 14.03 2.34
CA LYS A 51 -1.10 15.42 1.86
C LYS A 51 -0.80 15.48 0.37
N ARG A 52 -1.66 16.13 -0.43
CA ARG A 52 -1.44 16.24 -1.88
C ARG A 52 -0.09 16.92 -2.18
N GLY A 53 0.70 16.32 -3.06
CA GLY A 53 1.99 16.87 -3.53
C GLY A 53 3.13 16.74 -2.53
N LEU A 54 2.93 16.08 -1.38
CA LEU A 54 3.96 15.92 -0.36
C LEU A 54 4.16 14.44 -0.03
N VAL A 55 5.39 13.96 -0.23
CA VAL A 55 5.83 12.68 0.31
C VAL A 55 6.04 12.86 1.81
N GLN A 56 5.33 12.06 2.61
CA GLN A 56 5.42 12.10 4.08
C GLN A 56 6.23 10.89 4.56
N PRO A 57 6.95 10.96 5.69
CA PRO A 57 7.71 9.82 6.22
C PRO A 57 6.80 8.66 6.64
N SER A 58 5.58 8.96 7.07
CA SER A 58 4.53 7.98 7.31
C SER A 58 3.14 8.58 7.12
N TYR A 59 2.16 7.72 6.86
CA TYR A 59 0.78 8.08 6.54
C TYR A 59 -0.17 7.51 7.60
N LEU A 60 -1.16 8.30 8.02
CA LEU A 60 -2.18 7.82 8.96
C LEU A 60 -3.13 6.85 8.26
N MET A 61 -3.54 5.79 8.96
CA MET A 61 -4.47 4.78 8.48
C MET A 61 -5.75 4.77 9.31
N ASN A 62 -6.89 4.43 8.69
CA ASN A 62 -8.09 4.07 9.44
C ASN A 62 -8.02 2.64 10.01
N ASP A 63 -8.95 2.27 10.90
CA ASP A 63 -8.94 0.98 11.61
C ASP A 63 -8.87 -0.23 10.68
N TYR A 64 -9.58 -0.17 9.55
CA TYR A 64 -9.52 -1.24 8.56
C TYR A 64 -8.11 -1.40 7.99
N MET A 65 -7.47 -0.30 7.59
CA MET A 65 -6.10 -0.33 7.07
C MET A 65 -5.06 -0.70 8.12
N ILE A 66 -5.25 -0.31 9.39
CA ILE A 66 -4.43 -0.77 10.51
C ILE A 66 -4.47 -2.30 10.63
N GLY A 67 -5.68 -2.89 10.59
CA GLY A 67 -5.83 -4.34 10.61
C GLY A 67 -5.17 -5.04 9.41
N ARG A 68 -5.28 -4.44 8.22
CA ARG A 68 -4.60 -4.95 7.01
C ARG A 68 -3.09 -4.86 7.12
N PHE A 69 -2.56 -3.76 7.65
CA PHE A 69 -1.12 -3.56 7.82
C PHE A 69 -0.53 -4.52 8.85
N LYS A 70 -1.27 -4.83 9.92
CA LYS A 70 -0.91 -5.90 10.86
C LYS A 70 -0.79 -7.24 10.16
N LEU A 71 -1.76 -7.61 9.31
CA LEU A 71 -1.71 -8.87 8.55
C LEU A 71 -0.54 -8.92 7.56
N PHE A 72 -0.28 -7.82 6.85
CA PHE A 72 0.88 -7.69 5.97
C PHE A 72 2.19 -7.90 6.75
N SER A 73 2.34 -7.25 7.91
CA SER A 73 3.52 -7.37 8.77
C SER A 73 3.71 -8.81 9.28
N LEU A 74 2.63 -9.50 9.66
CA LEU A 74 2.69 -10.90 10.07
C LEU A 74 3.12 -11.82 8.91
N GLN A 75 2.66 -11.57 7.69
CA GLN A 75 3.09 -12.33 6.52
C GLN A 75 4.57 -12.07 6.22
N TRP A 76 5.01 -10.82 6.30
CA TRP A 76 6.43 -10.48 6.19
C TRP A 76 7.26 -11.27 7.20
N LEU A 77 6.89 -11.25 8.48
CA LEU A 77 7.63 -11.94 9.54
C LEU A 77 7.67 -13.47 9.31
N LYS A 78 6.62 -14.03 8.72
CA LYS A 78 6.53 -15.46 8.42
C LYS A 78 7.38 -15.88 7.20
N TYR A 79 7.35 -15.09 6.12
CA TYR A 79 7.93 -15.48 4.83
C TYR A 79 9.26 -14.78 4.52
N GLY A 80 9.64 -13.77 5.31
CA GLY A 80 10.91 -13.07 5.19
C GLY A 80 11.01 -12.19 3.94
N LYS A 81 12.25 -11.90 3.54
CA LYS A 81 12.56 -10.93 2.46
C LYS A 81 12.01 -11.33 1.08
N SER A 82 11.85 -12.63 0.80
CA SER A 82 11.35 -13.11 -0.50
C SER A 82 9.95 -12.60 -0.80
N PHE A 83 9.06 -12.58 0.21
CA PHE A 83 7.69 -12.06 0.10
C PHE A 83 7.65 -10.61 -0.41
N VAL A 84 8.63 -9.81 -0.02
CA VAL A 84 8.70 -8.38 -0.31
C VAL A 84 9.33 -8.14 -1.65
N ASN A 85 10.41 -8.87 -1.94
CA ASN A 85 11.04 -8.85 -3.25
C ASN A 85 10.04 -9.24 -4.34
N ASP A 86 9.16 -10.21 -4.10
CA ASP A 86 8.11 -10.61 -5.05
C ASP A 86 7.06 -9.51 -5.28
N LEU A 87 6.79 -8.68 -4.27
CA LEU A 87 5.91 -7.51 -4.38
C LEU A 87 6.62 -6.37 -5.13
N ASP A 88 7.87 -6.09 -4.78
CA ASP A 88 8.69 -5.04 -5.41
C ASP A 88 8.96 -5.34 -6.89
N ASN A 89 9.34 -6.57 -7.23
CA ASN A 89 9.57 -6.99 -8.62
C ASN A 89 8.32 -6.80 -9.49
N SER A 90 7.16 -7.13 -8.95
CA SER A 90 5.90 -6.96 -9.65
C SER A 90 5.49 -5.51 -9.80
N MET A 91 5.79 -4.68 -8.81
CA MET A 91 5.58 -3.24 -8.91
C MET A 91 6.50 -2.64 -9.98
N MET A 92 7.79 -3.02 -9.99
CA MET A 92 8.75 -2.58 -11.00
C MET A 92 8.30 -2.97 -12.42
N SER A 93 7.78 -4.19 -12.59
CA SER A 93 7.21 -4.63 -13.87
C SER A 93 6.02 -3.78 -14.31
N LYS A 94 5.08 -3.47 -13.40
CA LYS A 94 3.93 -2.59 -13.69
C LYS A 94 4.36 -1.16 -14.01
N PHE A 95 5.37 -0.65 -13.32
CA PHE A 95 5.92 0.69 -13.55
C PHE A 95 6.58 0.80 -14.93
N ALA A 96 7.38 -0.21 -15.31
CA ALA A 96 8.00 -0.27 -16.64
C ALA A 96 6.94 -0.29 -17.75
N GLU A 97 5.87 -1.07 -17.57
CA GLU A 97 4.75 -1.14 -18.52
C GLU A 97 4.00 0.20 -18.63
N ALA A 98 3.70 0.85 -17.49
CA ALA A 98 3.07 2.17 -17.49
C ALA A 98 3.94 3.23 -18.19
N HIS A 99 5.26 3.22 -17.95
CA HIS A 99 6.21 4.09 -18.65
C HIS A 99 6.22 3.85 -20.16
N ARG A 100 6.19 2.58 -20.59
CA ARG A 100 6.11 2.22 -22.01
C ARG A 100 4.82 2.75 -22.65
N GLN A 101 3.67 2.59 -22.00
CA GLN A 101 2.38 3.08 -22.50
C GLN A 101 2.32 4.61 -22.59
N ILE A 102 2.86 5.32 -21.60
CA ILE A 102 2.97 6.79 -21.63
C ILE A 102 3.86 7.23 -22.80
N ASN A 103 4.99 6.56 -23.01
CA ASN A 103 5.88 6.89 -24.11
C ASN A 103 5.19 6.65 -25.47
N LEU A 104 4.48 5.53 -25.64
CA LEU A 104 3.70 5.26 -26.86
C LEU A 104 2.61 6.32 -27.11
N ALA A 105 1.90 6.75 -26.07
CA ALA A 105 0.87 7.78 -26.17
C ALA A 105 1.41 9.18 -26.50
N LYS A 106 2.71 9.44 -26.26
CA LYS A 106 3.38 10.71 -26.63
C LYS A 106 3.86 10.75 -28.08
N VAL A 107 3.97 9.59 -28.74
CA VAL A 107 4.40 9.49 -30.15
C VAL A 107 3.20 9.40 -31.11
N ALA A 108 1.97 9.37 -30.58
CA ALA A 108 0.72 9.29 -31.33
C ALA A 108 0.07 10.66 -31.52
#